data_AF-A0A838JFN5-F1
#
_entry.id   AF-A0A838JFN5-F1
#
_cell.length_a   1.000
_cell.length_b   1.000
_cell.length_c   1.000
_cell.angle_alpha   90.00
_cell.angle_beta   90.00
_cell.angle_gamma   90.00
#
_symmetry.space_group_name_H-M   'P 1'
#
loop_
_entity.id
_entity.type
_entity.pdbx_description
1 polymer ?
#
loop_
_entity_poly.entity_id
_entity_poly.type
_entity_poly.pdbx_seq_one_letter_code
_entity_poly.pdbx_strand_id
1 'polypeptide(L)'
;MVKRRTPFAPLQFVIITRDTQGQQTGSLGSTHDLEATKRLAVGLLRLAPVSSHADIYHYSGEERQDAYQSEPVERVEQEAAQ
;
A
#
# COMPACT_ATOMS: atom_id res chain seq x y z
N MET A 1 30.42 -17.91 13.06
CA MET A 1 29.28 -17.14 13.61
C MET A 1 28.43 -16.67 12.44
N VAL A 2 27.41 -17.44 12.05
CA VAL A 2 26.62 -17.15 10.83
C VAL A 2 25.55 -16.13 11.19
N LYS A 3 25.76 -14.85 10.87
CA LYS A 3 24.69 -13.85 10.86
C LYS A 3 23.79 -14.18 9.67
N ARG A 4 22.85 -15.12 9.84
CA ARG A 4 21.73 -15.30 8.92
C ARG A 4 20.82 -14.08 9.07
N ARG A 5 21.22 -12.96 8.46
CA ARG A 5 20.27 -11.91 8.10
C ARG A 5 19.45 -12.55 7.00
N THR A 6 18.23 -12.97 7.32
CA THR A 6 17.22 -13.27 6.32
C THR A 6 17.21 -12.10 5.35
N PRO A 7 17.39 -12.30 4.03
CA PRO A 7 17.25 -11.20 3.10
C PRO A 7 15.82 -10.70 3.26
N PHE A 8 15.66 -9.50 3.83
CA PHE A 8 14.41 -8.78 3.71
C PHE A 8 14.23 -8.57 2.21
N ALA A 9 13.31 -9.30 1.59
CA ALA A 9 12.93 -9.03 0.22
C ALA A 9 12.60 -7.53 0.13
N PRO A 10 13.14 -6.80 -0.86
CA PRO A 10 12.86 -5.38 -0.98
C PRO A 10 11.34 -5.22 -1.09
N LEU A 11 10.78 -4.35 -0.25
CA LEU A 11 9.41 -3.88 -0.44
C LEU A 11 9.34 -3.30 -1.85
N GLN A 12 8.37 -3.74 -2.64
CA GLN A 12 8.17 -3.29 -4.02
C GLN A 12 6.95 -2.38 -4.14
N PHE A 13 6.01 -2.47 -3.21
CA PHE A 13 4.84 -1.62 -3.19
C PHE A 13 4.51 -1.18 -1.76
N VAL A 14 3.86 -0.04 -1.65
CA VAL A 14 3.26 0.45 -0.41
C VAL A 14 1.81 0.78 -0.69
N ILE A 15 0.92 0.25 0.14
CA ILE A 15 -0.49 0.58 0.16
C ILE A 15 -0.68 1.64 1.23
N ILE A 16 -1.35 2.74 0.91
CA ILE A 16 -1.74 3.78 1.85
C ILE A 16 -3.26 3.86 1.82
N THR A 17 -3.91 3.61 2.95
CA THR A 17 -5.36 3.80 3.06
C THR A 17 -5.64 5.21 3.56
N ARG A 18 -6.58 5.90 2.90
CA ARG A 18 -7.02 7.25 3.25
C ARG A 18 -8.53 7.27 3.40
N ASP A 19 -9.00 8.09 4.34
CA ASP A 19 -10.43 8.35 4.52
C ASP A 19 -10.97 9.40 3.51
N THR A 20 -12.23 9.76 3.65
CA THR A 20 -12.91 10.78 2.83
C THR A 20 -12.35 12.18 2.98
N GLN A 21 -11.63 12.46 4.07
CA GLN A 21 -10.96 13.74 4.32
C GLN A 21 -9.54 13.75 3.76
N GLY A 22 -9.09 12.64 3.15
CA GLY A 22 -7.73 12.45 2.65
C GLY A 22 -6.72 12.15 3.77
N GLN A 23 -7.17 11.91 5.00
CA GLN A 23 -6.29 11.55 6.10
C GLN A 23 -5.85 10.09 5.96
N GLN A 24 -4.55 9.85 6.09
CA GLN A 24 -4.02 8.49 6.12
C GLN A 24 -4.50 7.76 7.37
N THR A 25 -5.22 6.66 7.17
CA THR A 25 -5.72 5.78 8.23
C THR A 25 -4.81 4.57 8.45
N GLY A 26 -3.98 4.22 7.46
CA GLY A 26 -3.10 3.06 7.53
C GLY A 26 -2.09 3.00 6.39
N SER A 27 -1.08 2.16 6.57
CA SER A 27 -0.14 1.82 5.51
C SER A 27 0.36 0.37 5.63
N LEU A 28 0.59 -0.27 4.49
CA LEU A 28 1.12 -1.64 4.42
C LEU A 28 2.15 -1.75 3.29
N GLY A 29 3.35 -2.21 3.61
CA GLY A 29 4.34 -2.57 2.60
C GLY A 29 4.09 -3.98 2.05
N SER A 30 4.21 -4.14 0.72
CA SER A 30 4.11 -5.42 0.03
C SER A 30 5.40 -5.71 -0.74
N THR A 31 5.87 -6.96 -0.64
CA THR A 31 6.96 -7.50 -1.45
C THR A 31 6.46 -8.27 -2.66
N HIS A 32 5.14 -8.34 -2.86
CA HIS A 32 4.49 -9.09 -3.93
C HIS A 32 4.36 -8.23 -5.20
N ASP A 33 3.91 -8.85 -6.29
CA ASP A 33 3.54 -8.13 -7.52
C ASP A 33 2.34 -7.18 -7.31
N LEU A 34 2.08 -6.35 -8.31
CA LEU A 34 1.02 -5.35 -8.27
C LEU A 34 -0.38 -5.97 -8.09
N GLU A 35 -0.68 -7.08 -8.78
CA GLU A 35 -1.99 -7.74 -8.69
C GLU A 35 -2.25 -8.34 -7.31
N ALA A 36 -1.24 -9.00 -6.73
CA ALA A 36 -1.31 -9.46 -5.35
C ALA A 36 -1.48 -8.30 -4.35
N THR A 37 -0.78 -7.19 -4.59
CA THR A 37 -0.86 -5.98 -3.76
C THR A 37 -2.25 -5.34 -3.83
N LYS A 38 -2.90 -5.33 -5.00
CA LYS A 38 -4.30 -4.87 -5.13
C LYS A 38 -5.26 -5.69 -4.29
N ARG A 39 -5.10 -7.02 -4.26
CA ARG A 39 -5.94 -7.90 -3.44
C ARG A 39 -5.77 -7.60 -1.95
N LEU A 40 -4.54 -7.31 -1.51
CA LEU A 40 -4.26 -6.87 -0.14
C LEU A 40 -4.90 -5.50 0.14
N ALA A 41 -4.83 -4.55 -0.80
CA ALA A 41 -5.46 -3.24 -0.68
C ALA A 41 -6.98 -3.34 -0.54
N VAL A 42 -7.64 -4.19 -1.34
CA VAL A 42 -9.09 -4.48 -1.19
C VAL A 42 -9.39 -5.07 0.18
N GLY A 43 -8.55 -6.01 0.65
CA GLY A 43 -8.68 -6.60 1.99
C GLY A 43 -8.54 -5.56 3.11
N LEU A 44 -7.58 -4.64 2.99
CA LEU A 44 -7.39 -3.52 3.92
C LEU A 44 -8.58 -2.57 3.91
N LEU A 45 -9.12 -2.25 2.74
CA LEU A 45 -10.27 -1.36 2.62
C LEU A 45 -11.51 -1.92 3.29
N ARG A 46 -11.75 -3.23 3.21
CA ARG A 46 -12.86 -3.86 3.96
C ARG A 46 -12.78 -3.67 5.48
N LEU A 47 -11.60 -3.39 6.02
CA LEU A 47 -11.37 -3.09 7.43
C LEU A 47 -11.35 -1.57 7.71
N ALA A 48 -11.26 -0.75 6.67
CA ALA A 48 -11.28 0.70 6.76
C ALA A 48 -12.72 1.24 6.85
N PRO A 49 -12.91 2.49 7.33
CA PRO A 49 -14.22 3.13 7.36
C PRO A 49 -14.89 3.15 5.98
N VAL A 50 -16.23 3.08 5.97
CA VAL A 50 -17.03 3.22 4.75
C VAL A 50 -16.67 4.56 4.09
N SER A 51 -16.38 4.52 2.78
CA SER A 51 -15.86 5.64 1.97
C SER A 51 -14.35 5.90 2.09
N SER A 52 -13.55 4.87 2.37
CA SER A 52 -12.09 4.94 2.25
C SER A 52 -11.61 4.52 0.86
N HIS A 53 -10.42 4.98 0.48
CA HIS A 53 -9.69 4.50 -0.70
C HIS A 53 -8.26 4.11 -0.32
N ALA A 54 -7.67 3.22 -1.12
CA ALA A 54 -6.30 2.76 -0.95
C ALA A 54 -5.50 3.12 -2.19
N ASP A 55 -4.49 3.96 -1.98
CA ASP A 55 -3.52 4.32 -2.99
C ASP A 55 -2.34 3.35 -2.91
N ILE A 56 -1.98 2.75 -4.05
CA ILE A 56 -0.84 1.85 -4.16
C ILE A 56 0.29 2.61 -4.83
N TYR A 57 1.47 2.60 -4.20
CA TYR A 57 2.68 3.21 -4.69
C TYR A 57 3.71 2.13 -4.99
N HIS A 58 4.43 2.28 -6.10
CA HIS A 58 5.59 1.44 -6.37
C HIS A 58 6.80 1.98 -5.60
N TYR A 59 7.52 1.08 -4.94
CA TYR A 59 8.65 1.36 -4.08
C TYR A 59 9.91 0.79 -4.73
N SER A 60 10.69 1.64 -5.40
CA SER A 60 12.08 1.33 -5.78
C SER A 60 12.94 1.47 -4.52
N GLY A 61 13.64 0.40 -4.13
CA GLY A 61 14.32 0.24 -2.83
C GLY A 61 15.31 1.34 -2.38
N GLU A 62 15.59 2.34 -3.21
CA GLU A 62 16.53 3.43 -2.96
C GLU A 62 15.84 4.76 -2.58
N GLU A 63 14.54 4.94 -2.85
CA GLU A 63 13.85 6.24 -2.80
C GLU A 63 12.66 6.27 -1.83
N ARG A 64 12.94 5.95 -0.55
CA ARG A 64 11.93 5.96 0.53
C ARG A 64 11.26 7.32 0.74
N GLN A 65 11.89 8.41 0.28
CA GLN A 65 11.43 9.78 0.43
C GLN A 65 10.58 10.29 -0.74
N ASP A 66 10.71 9.71 -1.95
CA ASP A 66 10.04 10.19 -3.17
C ASP A 66 8.82 9.36 -3.58
N ALA A 67 8.69 8.13 -3.07
CA ALA A 67 7.49 7.31 -3.29
C ALA A 67 6.21 8.01 -2.78
N TYR A 68 6.32 8.89 -1.77
CA TYR A 68 5.20 9.71 -1.26
C TYR A 68 4.92 10.98 -2.09
N GLN A 69 5.84 11.39 -2.95
CA GLN A 69 5.68 12.52 -3.88
C GLN A 69 5.22 12.07 -5.28
N SER A 70 5.27 10.77 -5.54
CA SER A 70 4.85 10.17 -6.81
C SER A 70 3.33 10.03 -6.86
N GLU A 71 2.76 10.04 -8.07
CA GLU A 71 1.35 9.64 -8.25
C GLU A 71 1.17 8.15 -7.91
N PRO A 72 0.03 7.75 -7.33
CA PRO A 72 -0.25 6.36 -7.08
C PRO A 72 -0.31 5.59 -8.39
N VAL A 73 0.33 4.42 -8.42
CA VAL A 73 0.32 3.54 -9.60
C VAL A 73 -1.05 2.88 -9.80
N GLU A 74 -1.82 2.75 -8.73
CA GLU A 74 -3.18 2.23 -8.76
C GLU A 74 -3.95 2.83 -7.58
N ARG A 75 -5.22 3.18 -7.80
CA ARG A 75 -6.15 3.56 -6.73
C ARG A 75 -7.25 2.52 -6.66
N VAL A 76 -7.44 1.96 -5.47
CA VAL A 76 -8.54 1.06 -5.16
C VAL A 76 -9.56 1.83 -4.35
N GLU A 77 -10.78 1.94 -4.84
CA GLU A 77 -11.86 2.61 -4.13
C GLU A 77 -12.79 1.56 -3.52
N GLN A 78 -13.18 1.78 -2.27
CA GLN A 78 -14.28 1.02 -1.70
C GLN A 78 -15.57 1.73 -2.09
N GLU A 79 -16.22 1.24 -3.14
CA GLU A 79 -17.61 1.62 -3.41
C GLU A 79 -18.43 1.29 -2.16
N ALA A 80 -18.98 2.31 -1.53
CA ALA A 80 -19.97 2.13 -0.49
C ALA A 80 -21.14 1.39 -1.14
N ALA A 81 -21.29 0.10 -0.84
CA ALA A 81 -22.49 -0.64 -1.19
C ALA A 81 -23.67 0.10 -0.57
N GLN A 82 -24.45 0.79 -1.41
CA GLN A 82 -25.67 1.50 -1.03
C GLN A 82 -26.75 0.51 -0.59
#